data_AF-A0A928P0D8-F1
#
_entry.id   AF-A0A928P0D8-F1
#
_cell.length_a   1.000
_cell.length_b   1.000
_cell.length_c   1.000
_cell.angle_alpha   90.00
_cell.angle_beta   90.00
_cell.angle_gamma   90.00
#
_symmetry.space_group_name_H-M   'P 1'
#
loop_
_entity.id
_entity.type
_entity.pdbx_description
1 polymer ?
#
loop_
_entity_poly.entity_id
_entity_poly.type
_entity_poly.pdbx_seq_one_letter_code
_entity_poly.pdbx_strand_id
1 'polypeptide(L)'
;MKKIISVIICLILLIPTFSSCSRRPELSEILPRLEELIREAEEVNEIFYGEGLPVYEHIEDPQSKENLIYHIEKTTDENGKEVEIGYYYYIVPDSRYDYQLIAFRKSEDTSSPYTYVRVVKEPEDKSILVYKNEKRSVYAYLLEGYVEPEYEYFYTDEDPKDYDYVRDDCPYQLISHIKAKAEKVYSARFLSSVYSTMFVSSYMPARYKNYTTSDGEIRLLKSNEFEPLISETRKYDMSTAKMVRPSNSKYVNIEIESYLPSAPENRTVVRISLVLQDGVWMLDSPTC
;
A
#
# COMPACT_ATOMS: atom_id res chain seq x y z
N MET A 1 -63.52 -38.83 25.29
CA MET A 1 -62.09 -38.46 25.23
C MET A 1 -61.92 -37.28 24.27
N LYS A 2 -61.85 -36.02 24.75
CA LYS A 2 -61.46 -34.81 23.97
C LYS A 2 -61.61 -33.50 24.79
N LYS A 3 -61.25 -33.49 26.08
CA LYS A 3 -61.36 -32.27 26.94
C LYS A 3 -60.22 -32.07 27.95
N ILE A 4 -59.00 -32.54 27.67
CA ILE A 4 -57.84 -32.37 28.58
C ILE A 4 -56.54 -32.04 27.82
N ILE A 5 -56.56 -31.12 26.85
CA ILE A 5 -55.32 -30.71 26.13
C ILE A 5 -55.11 -29.17 26.09
N SER A 6 -56.01 -28.34 26.61
CA SER A 6 -55.92 -26.88 26.43
C SER A 6 -55.40 -26.05 27.62
N VAL A 7 -54.82 -26.66 28.67
CA VAL A 7 -54.41 -25.91 29.88
C VAL A 7 -52.89 -25.89 30.14
N ILE A 8 -52.07 -26.65 29.38
CA ILE A 8 -50.62 -26.76 29.66
C ILE A 8 -49.74 -25.79 28.86
N ILE A 9 -50.29 -25.05 27.88
CA ILE A 9 -49.50 -24.15 27.02
C ILE A 9 -49.43 -22.69 27.53
N CYS A 10 -50.27 -22.28 28.48
CA CYS A 10 -50.25 -20.90 29.01
C CYS A 10 -49.37 -20.68 30.25
N LEU A 11 -48.69 -21.70 30.78
CA LEU A 11 -47.90 -21.59 32.02
C LEU A 11 -46.37 -21.62 31.83
N ILE A 12 -45.88 -21.47 30.59
CA ILE A 12 -44.43 -21.38 30.26
C ILE A 12 -44.05 -19.97 29.76
N LEU A 13 -44.99 -19.01 29.76
CA LEU A 13 -44.75 -17.61 29.37
C LEU A 13 -44.46 -16.66 30.54
N LEU A 14 -44.16 -17.21 31.71
CA LEU A 14 -43.67 -16.47 32.89
C LEU A 14 -42.24 -16.90 33.22
N ILE A 15 -41.39 -17.03 32.21
CA ILE A 15 -39.95 -16.86 32.45
C ILE A 15 -39.82 -15.37 32.74
N PRO A 16 -39.39 -14.96 33.95
CA PRO A 16 -38.99 -13.58 34.14
C PRO A 16 -37.88 -13.36 33.13
N THR A 17 -38.14 -12.57 32.10
CA THR A 17 -37.09 -11.87 31.39
C THR A 17 -36.36 -11.14 32.50
N PHE A 18 -35.29 -11.76 33.00
CA PHE A 18 -34.32 -11.09 33.84
C PHE A 18 -33.94 -9.90 32.99
N SER A 19 -34.53 -8.76 33.33
CA SER A 19 -34.03 -7.45 32.97
C SER A 19 -32.61 -7.48 33.50
N SER A 20 -31.70 -7.93 32.65
CA SER A 20 -30.27 -7.73 32.80
C SER A 20 -30.16 -6.22 32.79
N CYS A 21 -30.33 -5.63 33.98
CA CYS A 21 -29.74 -4.36 34.35
C CYS A 21 -28.25 -4.63 34.16
N SER A 22 -27.85 -4.54 32.91
CA SER A 22 -26.56 -4.96 32.43
C SER A 22 -25.58 -4.02 33.12
N ARG A 23 -24.95 -4.54 34.17
CA ARG A 23 -24.00 -3.80 34.96
C ARG A 23 -22.88 -3.39 34.00
N ARG A 24 -22.43 -2.15 34.16
CA ARG A 24 -21.21 -1.70 33.49
C ARG A 24 -20.09 -2.70 33.84
N PRO A 25 -19.39 -3.26 32.83
CA PRO A 25 -18.29 -4.20 33.09
C PRO A 25 -17.22 -3.54 33.95
N GLU A 26 -16.50 -4.36 34.71
CA GLU A 26 -15.33 -3.88 35.43
C GLU A 26 -14.17 -3.67 34.45
N LEU A 27 -13.26 -2.74 34.77
CA LEU A 27 -12.14 -2.45 33.86
C LEU A 27 -11.25 -3.68 33.68
N SER A 28 -11.02 -4.45 34.74
CA SER A 28 -10.28 -5.72 34.72
C SER A 28 -10.84 -6.75 33.73
N GLU A 29 -12.15 -6.74 33.47
CA GLU A 29 -12.80 -7.66 32.53
C GLU A 29 -12.52 -7.27 31.07
N ILE A 30 -12.27 -5.99 30.80
CA ILE A 30 -12.08 -5.47 29.43
C ILE A 30 -10.61 -5.27 29.08
N LEU A 31 -9.75 -4.99 30.08
CA LEU A 31 -8.34 -4.67 29.86
C LEU A 31 -7.60 -5.67 28.96
N PRO A 32 -7.70 -7.00 29.16
CA PRO A 32 -7.02 -7.95 28.28
C PRO A 32 -7.46 -7.84 26.82
N ARG A 33 -8.77 -7.62 26.58
CA ARG A 33 -9.31 -7.45 25.24
C ARG A 33 -8.93 -6.10 24.63
N LEU A 34 -8.87 -5.03 25.43
CA LEU A 34 -8.38 -3.74 24.98
C LEU A 34 -6.93 -3.84 24.50
N GLU A 35 -6.07 -4.47 25.28
CA GLU A 35 -4.65 -4.65 24.94
C GLU A 35 -4.48 -5.44 23.64
N GLU A 36 -5.22 -6.55 23.50
CA GLU A 36 -5.26 -7.34 22.27
C GLU A 36 -5.69 -6.50 21.07
N LEU A 37 -6.79 -5.75 21.20
CA LEU A 37 -7.32 -4.90 20.13
C LEU A 37 -6.36 -3.79 19.73
N ILE A 38 -5.69 -3.14 20.69
CA ILE A 38 -4.69 -2.11 20.39
C ILE A 38 -3.53 -2.70 19.61
N ARG A 39 -3.06 -3.89 20.00
CA ARG A 39 -1.98 -4.57 19.28
C ARG A 39 -2.41 -4.98 17.87
N GLU A 40 -3.62 -5.52 17.70
CA GLU A 40 -4.12 -5.89 16.38
C GLU A 40 -4.43 -4.67 15.49
N ALA A 41 -4.76 -3.54 16.11
CA ALA A 41 -5.00 -2.28 15.42
C ALA A 41 -3.74 -1.67 14.79
N GLU A 42 -2.54 -1.98 15.28
CA GLU A 42 -1.29 -1.41 14.73
C GLU A 42 -1.20 -1.63 13.22
N GLU A 43 -1.39 -2.87 12.77
CA GLU A 43 -1.36 -3.23 11.34
C GLU A 43 -2.52 -2.58 10.55
N VAL A 44 -3.72 -2.52 11.13
CA VAL A 44 -4.88 -1.91 10.46
C VAL A 44 -4.70 -0.39 10.31
N ASN A 45 -4.13 0.25 11.33
CA ASN A 45 -3.81 1.68 11.29
C ASN A 45 -2.71 1.99 10.28
N GLU A 46 -1.71 1.13 10.15
CA GLU A 46 -0.70 1.27 9.11
C GLU A 46 -1.33 1.24 7.71
N ILE A 47 -2.26 0.30 7.50
CA ILE A 47 -3.00 0.18 6.23
C ILE A 47 -3.86 1.41 5.96
N PHE A 48 -4.55 1.95 6.97
CA PHE A 48 -5.52 3.03 6.83
C PHE A 48 -4.92 4.44 6.86
N TYR A 49 -3.89 4.65 7.66
CA TYR A 49 -3.39 5.97 8.01
C TYR A 49 -1.88 6.10 7.85
N GLY A 50 -1.12 5.00 7.91
CA GLY A 50 0.35 4.99 7.75
C GLY A 50 0.81 4.99 6.29
N GLU A 51 1.92 4.32 6.02
CA GLU A 51 2.48 4.10 4.67
C GLU A 51 1.58 3.23 3.81
N GLY A 52 0.77 2.38 4.44
CA GLY A 52 -0.14 1.47 3.74
C GLY A 52 0.50 0.14 3.36
N LEU A 53 -0.07 -0.50 2.34
CA LEU A 53 0.47 -1.76 1.82
C LEU A 53 1.73 -1.52 0.97
N PRO A 54 2.70 -2.45 0.97
CA PRO A 54 3.86 -2.37 0.11
C PRO A 54 3.45 -2.48 -1.37
N VAL A 55 4.04 -1.65 -2.21
CA VAL A 55 3.77 -1.57 -3.66
C VAL A 55 5.02 -1.80 -4.48
N TYR A 56 4.86 -2.16 -5.75
CA TYR A 56 5.95 -2.12 -6.71
C TYR A 56 6.36 -0.68 -6.99
N GLU A 57 7.67 -0.44 -7.11
CA GLU A 57 8.19 0.84 -7.57
C GLU A 57 7.61 1.18 -8.95
N HIS A 58 7.20 2.44 -9.13
CA HIS A 58 6.58 2.88 -10.36
C HIS A 58 7.62 3.07 -11.47
N ILE A 59 7.85 2.01 -12.24
CA ILE A 59 8.86 1.97 -13.29
C ILE A 59 8.18 1.55 -14.59
N GLU A 60 8.20 2.42 -15.58
CA GLU A 60 7.72 2.10 -16.93
C GLU A 60 8.69 1.14 -17.62
N ASP A 61 8.17 0.17 -18.39
CA ASP A 61 9.03 -0.72 -19.18
C ASP A 61 9.86 0.10 -20.19
N PRO A 62 11.19 0.19 -20.01
CA PRO A 62 12.02 0.98 -20.90
C PRO A 62 12.15 0.33 -22.28
N GLN A 63 11.84 -0.96 -22.41
CA GLN A 63 11.83 -1.71 -23.67
C GLN A 63 10.44 -1.76 -24.31
N SER A 64 9.44 -1.09 -23.74
CA SER A 64 8.13 -0.95 -24.38
C SER A 64 8.30 -0.36 -25.78
N LYS A 65 7.40 -0.71 -26.70
CA LYS A 65 7.47 -0.21 -28.09
C LYS A 65 7.45 1.31 -28.19
N GLU A 66 6.89 1.99 -27.20
CA GLU A 66 6.78 3.44 -27.14
C GLU A 66 8.10 4.09 -26.70
N ASN A 67 8.85 3.42 -25.83
CA ASN A 67 10.15 3.86 -25.32
C ASN A 67 11.33 3.42 -26.20
N LEU A 68 11.14 2.39 -27.04
CA LEU A 68 12.15 1.90 -27.97
C LEU A 68 12.23 2.75 -29.23
N ILE A 69 13.37 3.41 -29.42
CA ILE A 69 13.64 4.23 -30.61
C ILE A 69 14.44 3.41 -31.63
N TYR A 70 13.99 3.44 -32.88
CA TYR A 70 14.69 2.86 -34.02
C TYR A 70 15.33 3.95 -34.88
N HIS A 71 16.64 3.82 -35.13
CA HIS A 71 17.41 4.76 -35.94
C HIS A 71 18.16 4.02 -37.05
N ILE A 72 18.14 4.55 -38.27
CA ILE A 72 18.92 4.05 -39.39
C ILE A 72 20.06 5.01 -39.67
N GLU A 73 21.29 4.50 -39.65
CA GLU A 73 22.49 5.20 -40.06
C GLU A 73 22.93 4.72 -41.46
N LYS A 74 23.15 5.65 -42.38
CA LYS A 74 23.75 5.36 -43.69
C LYS A 74 25.26 5.45 -43.57
N THR A 75 25.95 4.38 -43.94
CA THR A 75 27.41 4.32 -43.97
C THR A 75 27.88 3.68 -45.28
N THR A 76 29.19 3.63 -45.49
CA THR A 76 29.80 3.01 -46.67
C THR A 76 30.58 1.79 -46.24
N ASP A 77 30.35 0.65 -46.89
CA ASP A 77 31.12 -0.57 -46.64
C ASP A 77 32.56 -0.46 -47.15
N GLU A 78 33.36 -1.50 -46.90
CA GLU A 78 34.76 -1.60 -47.33
C GLU A 78 34.95 -1.50 -48.87
N ASN A 79 33.89 -1.71 -49.65
CA ASN A 79 33.90 -1.67 -51.11
C ASN A 79 33.36 -0.35 -51.69
N GLY A 80 33.06 0.64 -50.85
CA GLY A 80 32.53 1.92 -51.31
C GLY A 80 31.02 1.92 -51.56
N LYS A 81 30.29 0.87 -51.17
CA LYS A 81 28.84 0.77 -51.35
C LYS A 81 28.12 1.33 -50.14
N GLU A 82 27.09 2.15 -50.37
CA GLU A 82 26.20 2.62 -49.30
C GLU A 82 25.42 1.45 -48.69
N VAL A 83 25.48 1.35 -47.36
CA VAL A 83 24.75 0.37 -46.55
C VAL A 83 24.04 1.10 -45.42
N GLU A 84 22.90 0.56 -45.01
CA GLU A 84 22.08 1.10 -43.92
C GLU A 84 22.20 0.19 -42.71
N ILE A 85 22.56 0.75 -41.55
CA ILE A 85 22.65 0.03 -40.28
C ILE A 85 21.55 0.55 -39.37
N GLY A 86 20.62 -0.32 -39.00
CA GLY A 86 19.59 0.00 -38.01
C GLY A 86 20.08 -0.22 -36.58
N TYR A 87 19.67 0.64 -35.66
CA TYR A 87 19.93 0.56 -34.23
C TYR A 87 18.61 0.66 -33.46
N TYR A 88 18.49 -0.16 -32.41
CA TYR A 88 17.48 0.03 -31.37
C TYR A 88 18.14 0.64 -30.16
N TYR A 89 17.52 1.66 -29.56
CA TYR A 89 17.95 2.19 -28.27
C TYR A 89 16.79 2.61 -27.39
N TYR A 90 17.01 2.60 -26.08
CA TYR A 90 16.07 3.05 -25.06
C TYR A 90 16.81 3.73 -23.90
N ILE A 91 16.09 4.54 -23.12
CA ILE A 91 16.62 5.19 -21.91
C ILE A 91 16.49 4.21 -20.75
N VAL A 92 17.57 3.99 -19.99
CA VAL A 92 17.55 3.09 -18.82
C VAL A 92 17.24 3.91 -17.56
N PRO A 93 16.16 3.59 -16.81
CA PRO A 93 15.73 4.37 -15.66
C PRO A 93 16.57 4.06 -14.40
N ASP A 94 17.83 4.50 -14.38
CA ASP A 94 18.76 4.21 -13.29
C ASP A 94 19.21 5.47 -12.54
N SER A 95 18.73 5.60 -11.30
CA SER A 95 19.02 6.74 -10.41
C SER A 95 20.49 6.83 -10.02
N ARG A 96 21.27 5.74 -10.09
CA ARG A 96 22.73 5.75 -9.83
C ARG A 96 23.49 6.63 -10.83
N TYR A 97 22.86 6.92 -11.96
CA TYR A 97 23.43 7.68 -13.07
C TYR A 97 22.54 8.86 -13.48
N ASP A 98 21.75 9.40 -12.54
CA ASP A 98 20.87 10.55 -12.76
C ASP A 98 19.92 10.38 -13.97
N TYR A 99 19.52 9.14 -14.27
CA TYR A 99 18.68 8.79 -15.43
C TYR A 99 19.31 9.17 -16.79
N GLN A 100 20.65 9.20 -16.87
CA GLN A 100 21.41 9.57 -18.07
C GLN A 100 21.93 8.37 -18.87
N LEU A 101 21.27 7.21 -18.77
CA LEU A 101 21.72 5.98 -19.42
C LEU A 101 20.95 5.69 -20.70
N ILE A 102 21.67 5.25 -21.73
CA ILE A 102 21.10 4.73 -22.97
C ILE A 102 21.62 3.31 -23.18
N ALA A 103 20.70 2.38 -23.41
CA ALA A 103 20.99 1.06 -23.93
C ALA A 103 20.82 1.09 -25.44
N PHE A 104 21.77 0.57 -26.21
CA PHE A 104 21.62 0.43 -27.66
C PHE A 104 22.15 -0.91 -28.19
N ARG A 105 21.59 -1.38 -29.31
CA ARG A 105 22.09 -2.54 -30.06
C ARG A 105 21.85 -2.38 -31.55
N LYS A 106 22.63 -3.10 -32.36
CA LYS A 106 22.37 -3.21 -33.80
C LYS A 106 21.14 -4.06 -34.05
N SER A 107 20.27 -3.61 -34.94
CA SER A 107 19.00 -4.27 -35.27
C SER A 107 19.17 -5.64 -35.95
N GLU A 108 20.28 -5.85 -36.64
CA GLU A 108 20.60 -7.11 -37.32
C GLU A 108 21.10 -8.20 -36.34
N ASP A 109 21.46 -7.82 -35.11
CA ASP A 109 21.98 -8.72 -34.09
C ASP A 109 21.11 -8.69 -32.84
N THR A 110 19.89 -9.20 -32.98
CA THR A 110 18.93 -9.30 -31.88
C THR A 110 19.35 -10.29 -30.80
N SER A 111 20.33 -11.16 -31.09
CA SER A 111 20.92 -12.11 -30.14
C SER A 111 21.97 -11.49 -29.22
N SER A 112 22.60 -10.40 -29.62
CA SER A 112 23.59 -9.72 -28.79
C SER A 112 22.93 -8.90 -27.66
N PRO A 113 23.57 -8.83 -26.49
CA PRO A 113 23.12 -7.97 -25.41
C PRO A 113 23.22 -6.49 -25.81
N TYR A 114 22.42 -5.65 -25.15
CA TYR A 114 22.54 -4.21 -25.30
C TYR A 114 23.90 -3.72 -24.79
N THR A 115 24.42 -2.70 -25.48
CA THR A 115 25.55 -1.90 -25.03
C THR A 115 25.03 -0.69 -24.27
N TYR A 116 25.62 -0.39 -23.12
CA TYR A 116 25.16 0.68 -22.24
C TYR A 116 26.13 1.85 -22.25
N VAL A 117 25.58 3.06 -22.39
CA VAL A 117 26.35 4.30 -22.36
C VAL A 117 25.72 5.28 -21.39
N ARG A 118 26.56 6.05 -20.71
CA ARG A 118 26.14 7.21 -19.94
C ARG A 118 26.35 8.48 -20.75
N VAL A 119 25.33 9.32 -20.82
CA VAL A 119 25.34 10.56 -21.59
C VAL A 119 25.41 11.78 -20.67
N VAL A 120 26.56 12.45 -20.64
CA VAL A 120 26.82 13.61 -19.78
C VAL A 120 27.03 14.88 -20.61
N LYS A 121 26.88 16.04 -19.95
CA LYS A 121 27.06 17.36 -20.58
C LYS A 121 28.50 17.87 -20.57
N GLU A 122 29.29 17.40 -19.63
CA GLU A 122 30.69 17.79 -19.45
C GLU A 122 31.60 16.58 -19.67
N PRO A 123 32.77 16.77 -20.29
CA PRO A 123 33.69 15.68 -20.51
C PRO A 123 34.27 15.18 -19.18
N GLU A 124 34.39 13.86 -19.07
CA GLU A 124 34.99 13.18 -17.95
C GLU A 124 36.31 12.52 -18.33
N ASP A 125 37.23 12.50 -17.37
CA ASP A 125 38.53 11.88 -17.52
C ASP A 125 38.46 10.41 -17.05
N LYS A 126 39.12 9.49 -17.76
CA LYS A 126 39.19 8.03 -17.49
C LYS A 126 37.95 7.18 -17.80
N SER A 127 37.08 7.64 -18.69
CA SER A 127 35.95 6.85 -19.23
C SER A 127 36.15 6.56 -20.71
N ILE A 128 35.68 5.42 -21.21
CA ILE A 128 35.78 5.07 -22.64
C ILE A 128 34.74 5.89 -23.41
N LEU A 129 35.20 6.96 -24.06
CA LEU A 129 34.35 7.84 -24.88
C LEU A 129 33.98 7.14 -26.19
N VAL A 130 32.68 6.96 -26.44
CA VAL A 130 32.16 6.32 -27.66
C VAL A 130 31.44 7.29 -28.59
N TYR A 131 30.95 8.42 -28.08
CA TYR A 131 30.37 9.47 -28.89
C TYR A 131 30.62 10.85 -28.26
N LYS A 132 30.84 11.86 -29.11
CA LYS A 132 31.06 13.24 -28.68
C LYS A 132 30.48 14.23 -29.68
N ASN A 133 29.71 15.19 -29.18
CA ASN A 133 29.20 16.33 -29.93
C ASN A 133 29.40 17.60 -29.12
N GLU A 134 30.51 18.30 -29.37
CA GLU A 134 30.88 19.51 -28.64
C GLU A 134 29.87 20.65 -28.83
N LYS A 135 29.28 20.77 -30.02
CA LYS A 135 28.30 21.84 -30.32
C LYS A 135 27.04 21.73 -29.47
N ARG A 136 26.68 20.51 -29.06
CA ARG A 136 25.50 20.23 -28.23
C ARG A 136 25.87 19.91 -26.78
N SER A 137 27.15 19.94 -26.42
CA SER A 137 27.64 19.48 -25.12
C SER A 137 27.11 18.08 -24.78
N VAL A 138 27.33 17.11 -25.68
CA VAL A 138 26.92 15.71 -25.48
C VAL A 138 28.15 14.81 -25.54
N TYR A 139 28.38 14.05 -24.48
CA TYR A 139 29.46 13.07 -24.38
C TYR A 139 28.86 11.75 -23.91
N ALA A 140 29.03 10.68 -24.69
CA ALA A 140 28.58 9.35 -24.32
C ALA A 140 29.77 8.45 -23.99
N TYR A 141 29.73 7.85 -22.82
CA TYR A 141 30.78 7.00 -22.29
C TYR A 141 30.27 5.58 -22.11
N LEU A 142 31.03 4.59 -22.58
CA LEU A 142 30.71 3.17 -22.42
C LEU A 142 30.76 2.79 -20.94
N LEU A 143 29.73 2.06 -20.49
CA LEU A 143 29.69 1.44 -19.18
C LEU A 143 30.02 -0.05 -19.29
N GLU A 144 31.30 -0.39 -19.19
CA GLU A 144 31.74 -1.78 -19.19
C GLU A 144 31.24 -2.50 -17.93
N GLY A 145 30.60 -3.66 -18.13
CA GLY A 145 30.09 -4.48 -17.04
C GLY A 145 28.84 -3.93 -16.33
N TYR A 146 28.16 -2.94 -16.93
CA TYR A 146 26.85 -2.53 -16.44
C TYR A 146 25.86 -3.69 -16.53
N VAL A 147 25.13 -3.88 -15.44
CA VAL A 147 24.01 -4.82 -15.35
C VAL A 147 22.80 -4.00 -14.97
N GLU A 148 21.79 -4.04 -15.83
CA GLU A 148 20.49 -3.40 -15.59
C GLU A 148 19.88 -3.99 -14.31
N PRO A 149 19.33 -3.15 -13.40
CA PRO A 149 18.59 -3.66 -12.27
C PRO A 149 17.46 -4.59 -12.72
N GLU A 150 17.29 -5.71 -12.03
CA GLU A 150 16.10 -6.53 -12.21
C GLU A 150 14.95 -5.87 -11.47
N TYR A 151 13.91 -5.50 -12.21
CA TYR A 151 12.68 -4.96 -11.64
C TYR A 151 11.63 -6.06 -11.54
N GLU A 152 10.96 -6.14 -10.38
CA GLU A 152 9.93 -7.15 -10.14
C GLU A 152 8.66 -6.93 -10.99
N TYR A 153 8.42 -5.68 -11.41
CA TYR A 153 7.23 -5.28 -12.15
C TYR A 153 7.52 -4.04 -13.01
N PHE A 154 6.90 -3.98 -14.18
CA PHE A 154 6.91 -2.80 -15.04
C PHE A 154 5.49 -2.32 -15.30
N TYR A 155 5.31 -1.01 -15.22
CA TYR A 155 4.08 -0.32 -15.57
C TYR A 155 4.05 -0.03 -17.07
N THR A 156 2.84 0.04 -17.60
CA THR A 156 2.53 0.32 -19.00
C THR A 156 1.59 1.52 -19.08
N ASP A 157 1.45 2.10 -20.27
CA ASP A 157 0.53 3.21 -20.52
C ASP A 157 -0.95 2.87 -20.27
N GLU A 158 -1.30 1.59 -20.20
CA GLU A 158 -2.64 1.11 -19.85
C GLU A 158 -2.91 1.10 -18.34
N ASP A 159 -1.85 1.21 -17.52
CA ASP A 159 -1.95 1.15 -16.08
C ASP A 159 -2.45 2.48 -15.47
N PRO A 160 -3.19 2.44 -14.35
CA PRO A 160 -3.70 3.66 -13.72
C PRO A 160 -2.56 4.51 -13.13
N LYS A 161 -2.43 5.75 -13.58
CA LYS A 161 -1.32 6.65 -13.19
C LYS A 161 -1.32 7.08 -11.72
N ASP A 162 -2.50 7.15 -11.10
CA ASP A 162 -2.66 7.64 -9.73
C ASP A 162 -2.55 6.52 -8.67
N TYR A 163 -2.04 5.36 -9.10
CA TYR A 163 -2.03 4.13 -8.34
C TYR A 163 -0.80 3.27 -8.63
N ASP A 164 -0.37 2.56 -7.60
CA ASP A 164 0.66 1.53 -7.69
C ASP A 164 0.06 0.16 -7.34
N TYR A 165 0.60 -0.89 -7.97
CA TYR A 165 0.24 -2.27 -7.70
C TYR A 165 0.79 -2.70 -6.33
N VAL A 166 -0.07 -3.28 -5.48
CA VAL A 166 0.36 -3.92 -4.24
C VAL A 166 1.21 -5.15 -4.58
N ARG A 167 2.34 -5.33 -3.87
CA ARG A 167 3.27 -6.44 -4.13
C ARG A 167 2.60 -7.79 -3.92
N ASP A 168 2.94 -8.77 -4.76
CA ASP A 168 2.35 -10.12 -4.71
C ASP A 168 2.70 -10.88 -3.42
N ASP A 169 3.78 -10.50 -2.73
CA ASP A 169 4.17 -11.06 -1.43
C ASP A 169 3.35 -10.49 -0.25
N CYS A 170 2.53 -9.47 -0.48
CA CYS A 170 1.64 -8.92 0.52
C CYS A 170 0.50 -9.89 0.84
N PRO A 171 0.16 -10.13 2.12
CA PRO A 171 -0.98 -10.98 2.47
C PRO A 171 -2.35 -10.37 2.07
N TYR A 172 -2.39 -9.09 1.70
CA TYR A 172 -3.60 -8.35 1.37
C TYR A 172 -3.73 -8.10 -0.13
N GLN A 173 -4.17 -9.12 -0.87
CA GLN A 173 -4.34 -9.03 -2.32
C GLN A 173 -5.71 -8.48 -2.80
N LEU A 174 -6.64 -8.18 -1.89
CA LEU A 174 -7.99 -7.70 -2.22
C LEU A 174 -8.51 -6.78 -1.11
N ILE A 175 -9.41 -5.85 -1.46
CA ILE A 175 -10.13 -5.02 -0.48
C ILE A 175 -10.83 -5.89 0.59
N SER A 176 -11.37 -7.05 0.21
CA SER A 176 -12.01 -7.98 1.16
C SER A 176 -11.04 -8.50 2.22
N HIS A 177 -9.76 -8.68 1.90
CA HIS A 177 -8.74 -9.10 2.87
C HIS A 177 -8.49 -8.01 3.91
N ILE A 178 -8.36 -6.75 3.46
CA ILE A 178 -8.22 -5.59 4.35
C ILE A 178 -9.45 -5.46 5.26
N LYS A 179 -10.65 -5.56 4.68
CA LYS A 179 -11.90 -5.48 5.45
C LYS A 179 -11.99 -6.58 6.51
N ALA A 180 -11.73 -7.83 6.12
CA ALA A 180 -11.74 -8.96 7.04
C ALA A 180 -10.73 -8.82 8.19
N LYS A 181 -9.58 -8.17 7.96
CA LYS A 181 -8.64 -7.85 9.04
C LYS A 181 -9.20 -6.76 9.96
N ALA A 182 -9.69 -5.67 9.39
CA ALA A 182 -10.20 -4.53 10.15
C ALA A 182 -11.46 -4.86 10.98
N GLU A 183 -12.36 -5.70 10.45
CA GLU A 183 -13.60 -6.14 11.09
C GLU A 183 -13.36 -7.04 12.33
N LYS A 184 -12.16 -7.57 12.53
CA LYS A 184 -11.77 -8.29 13.76
C LYS A 184 -11.41 -7.34 14.91
N VAL A 185 -11.14 -6.08 14.58
CA VAL A 185 -10.55 -5.09 15.50
C VAL A 185 -11.56 -3.98 15.80
N TYR A 186 -12.15 -3.40 14.76
CA TYR A 186 -13.01 -2.24 14.86
C TYR A 186 -14.48 -2.59 14.71
N SER A 187 -15.33 -1.77 15.32
CA SER A 187 -16.78 -1.87 15.21
C SER A 187 -17.25 -1.60 13.78
N ALA A 188 -18.38 -2.19 13.40
CA ALA A 188 -19.01 -1.92 12.11
C ALA A 188 -19.37 -0.43 11.94
N ARG A 189 -19.74 0.23 13.05
CA ARG A 189 -20.07 1.66 13.06
C ARG A 189 -18.85 2.51 12.68
N PHE A 190 -17.72 2.27 13.34
CA PHE A 190 -16.47 2.98 13.03
C PHE A 190 -16.03 2.70 11.60
N LEU A 191 -15.98 1.43 11.20
CA LEU A 191 -15.54 1.01 9.87
C LEU A 191 -16.42 1.55 8.75
N SER A 192 -17.72 1.73 8.97
CA SER A 192 -18.59 2.32 7.94
C SER A 192 -18.13 3.70 7.48
N SER A 193 -17.64 4.53 8.40
CA SER A 193 -17.09 5.84 8.08
C SER A 193 -15.73 5.73 7.37
N VAL A 194 -14.85 4.86 7.87
CA VAL A 194 -13.51 4.66 7.31
C VAL A 194 -13.57 4.07 5.90
N TYR A 195 -14.44 3.09 5.66
CA TYR A 195 -14.54 2.43 4.35
C TYR A 195 -15.00 3.38 3.24
N SER A 196 -15.80 4.39 3.58
CA SER A 196 -16.22 5.40 2.61
C SER A 196 -15.06 6.24 2.08
N THR A 197 -14.06 6.53 2.90
CA THR A 197 -12.87 7.28 2.47
C THR A 197 -11.80 6.37 1.88
N MET A 198 -11.70 5.12 2.36
CA MET A 198 -10.65 4.19 1.97
C MET A 198 -10.89 3.52 0.62
N PHE A 199 -12.14 3.21 0.30
CA PHE A 199 -12.48 2.30 -0.81
C PHE A 199 -13.49 2.87 -1.82
N VAL A 200 -14.07 4.04 -1.53
CA VAL A 200 -15.07 4.65 -2.41
C VAL A 200 -14.53 6.00 -2.87
N SER A 201 -14.47 6.21 -4.18
CA SER A 201 -14.15 7.50 -4.78
C SER A 201 -15.34 8.06 -5.56
N SER A 202 -15.44 9.38 -5.54
CA SER A 202 -16.32 10.13 -6.47
C SER A 202 -15.59 11.30 -7.13
N TYR A 203 -14.63 11.91 -6.41
CA TYR A 203 -13.89 13.09 -6.89
C TYR A 203 -12.38 13.05 -6.60
N MET A 204 -11.92 12.18 -5.68
CA MET A 204 -10.52 11.95 -5.35
C MET A 204 -10.24 10.44 -5.42
N PRO A 205 -9.02 10.00 -5.75
CA PRO A 205 -8.69 8.58 -5.74
C PRO A 205 -8.96 7.98 -4.35
N ALA A 206 -9.62 6.81 -4.35
CA ALA A 206 -9.73 6.01 -3.15
C ALA A 206 -8.35 5.49 -2.78
N ARG A 207 -8.04 5.38 -1.49
CA ARG A 207 -6.73 4.91 -1.04
C ARG A 207 -6.40 3.51 -1.54
N TYR A 208 -7.38 2.60 -1.62
CA TYR A 208 -7.24 1.31 -2.28
C TYR A 208 -8.36 1.03 -3.26
N LYS A 209 -8.04 0.31 -4.33
CA LYS A 209 -8.98 -0.07 -5.38
C LYS A 209 -8.66 -1.47 -5.90
N ASN A 210 -9.69 -2.30 -6.09
CA ASN A 210 -9.54 -3.50 -6.91
C ASN A 210 -9.56 -3.09 -8.39
N TYR A 211 -8.58 -3.55 -9.15
CA TYR A 211 -8.43 -3.29 -10.57
C TYR A 211 -8.43 -4.62 -11.32
N THR A 212 -9.13 -4.67 -12.45
CA THR A 212 -9.12 -5.84 -13.34
C THR A 212 -8.15 -5.53 -14.49
N THR A 213 -7.06 -6.28 -14.55
CA THR A 213 -6.04 -6.19 -15.60
C THR A 213 -6.60 -6.66 -16.94
N SER A 214 -5.87 -6.38 -18.02
CA SER A 214 -6.30 -6.70 -19.40
C SER A 214 -6.46 -8.21 -19.66
N ASP A 215 -5.75 -9.04 -18.90
CA ASP A 215 -5.88 -10.51 -18.88
C ASP A 215 -7.01 -11.04 -17.99
N GLY A 216 -7.70 -10.16 -17.27
CA GLY A 216 -8.85 -10.47 -16.41
C GLY A 216 -8.51 -10.82 -14.97
N GLU A 217 -7.24 -10.75 -14.56
CA GLU A 217 -6.87 -10.90 -13.14
C GLU A 217 -7.33 -9.70 -12.31
N ILE A 218 -7.67 -9.93 -11.04
CA ILE A 218 -8.00 -8.84 -10.11
C ILE A 218 -6.77 -8.57 -9.24
N ARG A 219 -6.24 -7.36 -9.34
CA ARG A 219 -5.13 -6.88 -8.52
C ARG A 219 -5.59 -5.77 -7.57
N LEU A 220 -4.94 -5.68 -6.42
CA LEU A 220 -5.14 -4.58 -5.49
C LEU A 220 -4.17 -3.45 -5.82
N LEU A 221 -4.73 -2.26 -5.97
CA LEU A 221 -3.98 -1.03 -6.15
C LEU A 221 -4.01 -0.19 -4.88
N LYS A 222 -2.92 0.53 -4.61
CA LYS A 222 -2.81 1.57 -3.58
C LYS A 222 -2.59 2.91 -4.29
N SER A 223 -3.29 3.96 -3.89
CA SER A 223 -3.09 5.28 -4.48
C SER A 223 -1.69 5.83 -4.15
N ASN A 224 -1.03 6.42 -5.14
CA ASN A 224 0.28 7.07 -5.00
C ASN A 224 0.17 8.57 -4.66
N GLU A 225 -1.05 9.11 -4.61
CA GLU A 225 -1.32 10.49 -4.20
C GLU A 225 -1.55 10.65 -2.68
N PHE A 226 -1.66 9.54 -1.94
CA PHE A 226 -2.01 9.58 -0.53
C PHE A 226 -0.76 9.65 0.35
N GLU A 227 -0.55 10.78 1.01
CA GLU A 227 0.50 10.91 2.03
C GLU A 227 0.09 10.24 3.36
N PRO A 228 1.01 9.56 4.05
CA PRO A 228 0.79 9.02 5.38
C PRO A 228 0.30 10.10 6.35
N LEU A 229 -0.82 9.85 7.05
CA LEU A 229 -1.31 10.73 8.11
C LEU A 229 -0.57 10.50 9.44
N ILE A 230 0.03 9.31 9.59
CA ILE A 230 0.88 8.95 10.72
C ILE A 230 2.19 8.38 10.19
N SER A 231 3.29 8.72 10.84
CA SER A 231 4.62 8.18 10.56
C SER A 231 5.10 7.19 11.64
N GLU A 232 4.34 7.08 12.74
CA GLU A 232 4.71 6.25 13.88
C GLU A 232 3.46 5.77 14.63
N THR A 233 3.51 4.56 15.16
CA THR A 233 2.44 3.98 15.98
C THR A 233 2.57 4.40 17.44
N ARG A 234 1.50 4.98 17.96
CA ARG A 234 1.35 5.35 19.37
C ARG A 234 1.41 4.12 20.29
N LYS A 235 2.19 4.22 21.36
CA LYS A 235 2.24 3.24 22.45
C LYS A 235 1.38 3.68 23.62
N TYR A 236 0.85 2.71 24.34
CA TYR A 236 -0.16 2.90 25.37
C TYR A 236 0.30 2.29 26.69
N ASP A 237 0.25 3.07 27.76
CA ASP A 237 0.61 2.61 29.10
C ASP A 237 -0.62 2.03 29.80
N MET A 238 -0.84 0.72 29.64
CA MET A 238 -2.02 0.02 30.20
C MET A 238 -2.17 0.18 31.71
N SER A 239 -1.08 0.45 32.44
CA SER A 239 -1.13 0.64 33.90
C SER A 239 -1.90 1.91 34.30
N THR A 240 -2.03 2.87 33.38
CA THR A 240 -2.71 4.16 33.59
C THR A 240 -4.18 4.13 33.18
N ALA A 241 -4.64 3.02 32.60
CA ALA A 241 -5.98 2.88 32.07
C ALA A 241 -7.04 3.10 33.17
N LYS A 242 -8.00 3.98 32.88
CA LYS A 242 -9.12 4.26 33.77
C LYS A 242 -10.41 4.36 32.97
N MET A 243 -11.46 3.68 33.42
CA MET A 243 -12.73 3.71 32.73
C MET A 243 -13.53 4.97 33.15
N VAL A 244 -13.86 5.82 32.18
CA VAL A 244 -14.49 7.14 32.40
C VAL A 244 -15.93 7.19 31.91
N ARG A 245 -16.67 8.24 32.28
CA ARG A 245 -18.04 8.44 31.80
C ARG A 245 -18.07 9.17 30.45
N PRO A 246 -19.10 8.96 29.62
CA PRO A 246 -20.17 7.97 29.79
C PRO A 246 -19.67 6.54 29.51
N SER A 247 -19.99 5.59 30.38
CA SER A 247 -19.74 4.15 30.15
C SER A 247 -20.93 3.37 30.69
N ASN A 248 -21.37 2.38 29.94
CA ASN A 248 -22.46 1.47 30.27
C ASN A 248 -22.06 0.03 29.86
N SER A 249 -23.03 -0.89 29.87
CA SER A 249 -22.80 -2.30 29.56
C SER A 249 -22.47 -2.63 28.12
N LYS A 250 -22.80 -1.74 27.18
CA LYS A 250 -22.60 -1.95 25.74
C LYS A 250 -21.57 -1.00 25.15
N TYR A 251 -21.11 -0.02 25.92
CA TYR A 251 -20.21 1.01 25.46
C TYR A 251 -19.36 1.49 26.61
N VAL A 252 -18.03 1.48 26.45
CA VAL A 252 -17.10 1.94 27.48
C VAL A 252 -16.11 2.95 26.89
N ASN A 253 -15.80 3.97 27.69
CA ASN A 253 -14.73 4.92 27.44
C ASN A 253 -13.61 4.66 28.43
N ILE A 254 -12.38 4.56 27.92
CA ILE A 254 -11.17 4.32 28.71
C ILE A 254 -10.21 5.46 28.41
N GLU A 255 -9.80 6.19 29.45
CA GLU A 255 -8.68 7.13 29.36
C GLU A 255 -7.39 6.39 29.70
N ILE A 256 -6.35 6.61 28.89
CA ILE A 256 -5.06 5.93 29.01
C ILE A 256 -3.95 6.89 28.57
N GLU A 257 -2.81 6.86 29.26
CA GLU A 257 -1.62 7.56 28.81
C GLU A 257 -1.02 6.89 27.58
N SER A 258 -0.55 7.71 26.67
CA SER A 258 0.05 7.27 25.43
C SER A 258 1.19 8.19 25.01
N TYR A 259 2.12 7.66 24.23
CA TYR A 259 3.30 8.38 23.75
C TYR A 259 3.74 7.84 22.39
N LEU A 260 4.53 8.65 21.69
CA LEU A 260 5.23 8.23 20.49
C LEU A 260 6.61 7.67 20.90
N PRO A 261 7.05 6.50 20.39
CA PRO A 261 8.37 5.95 20.71
C PRO A 261 9.53 6.91 20.43
N SER A 262 9.42 7.78 19.42
CA SER A 262 10.39 8.84 19.13
C SER A 262 10.50 9.95 20.19
N ALA A 263 9.47 10.11 21.02
CA ALA A 263 9.39 11.14 22.08
C ALA A 263 8.65 10.61 23.32
N PRO A 264 9.21 9.62 24.03
CA PRO A 264 8.53 8.89 25.12
C PRO A 264 8.21 9.76 26.34
N GLU A 265 8.90 10.90 26.51
CA GLU A 265 8.62 11.91 27.53
C GLU A 265 7.36 12.72 27.26
N ASN A 266 6.93 12.83 26.00
CA ASN A 266 5.74 13.59 25.59
C ASN A 266 4.48 12.73 25.72
N ARG A 267 4.12 12.43 26.98
CA ARG A 267 2.94 11.63 27.31
C ARG A 267 1.65 12.44 27.20
N THR A 268 0.62 11.82 26.65
CA THR A 268 -0.71 12.40 26.46
C THR A 268 -1.79 11.42 26.89
N VAL A 269 -2.80 11.91 27.62
CA VAL A 269 -3.97 11.09 27.96
C VAL A 269 -4.95 11.13 26.79
N VAL A 270 -5.24 9.95 26.23
CA VAL A 270 -6.20 9.78 25.13
C VAL A 270 -7.38 8.97 25.60
N ARG A 271 -8.50 9.09 24.88
CA ARG A 271 -9.73 8.32 25.17
C ARG A 271 -9.97 7.29 24.08
N ILE A 272 -9.97 6.02 24.47
CA ILE A 272 -10.34 4.89 23.63
C ILE A 272 -11.77 4.48 23.96
N SER A 273 -12.58 4.29 22.92
CA SER A 273 -13.96 3.82 23.03
C SER A 273 -14.05 2.38 22.58
N LEU A 274 -14.80 1.55 23.32
CA LEU A 274 -15.15 0.20 22.90
C LEU A 274 -16.67 0.04 22.91
N VAL A 275 -17.16 -0.75 21.96
CA VAL A 275 -18.57 -1.13 21.87
C VAL A 275 -18.69 -2.65 21.90
N LEU A 276 -19.71 -3.15 22.58
CA LEU A 276 -20.04 -4.57 22.61
C LEU A 276 -20.90 -4.89 21.38
N GLN A 277 -20.30 -5.53 20.39
CA GLN A 277 -20.94 -5.93 19.13
C GLN A 277 -20.96 -7.45 19.06
N ASP A 278 -22.14 -8.05 18.86
CA ASP A 278 -22.31 -9.50 18.75
C ASP A 278 -21.68 -10.30 19.91
N GLY A 279 -21.67 -9.71 21.10
CA GLY A 279 -21.10 -10.31 22.31
C GLY A 279 -19.58 -10.14 22.47
N VAL A 280 -18.91 -9.41 21.56
CA VAL A 280 -17.47 -9.16 21.59
C VAL A 280 -17.19 -7.66 21.69
N TRP A 281 -16.21 -7.27 22.52
CA TRP A 281 -15.76 -5.88 22.57
C TRP A 281 -14.89 -5.56 21.35
N MET A 282 -15.22 -4.44 20.69
CA MET A 282 -14.57 -3.94 19.48
C MET A 282 -14.15 -2.48 19.69
N LEU A 283 -13.07 -2.04 19.04
CA LEU A 283 -12.68 -0.63 19.04
C LEU A 283 -13.69 0.21 18.27
N ASP A 284 -14.11 1.32 18.87
CA ASP A 284 -15.09 2.25 18.30
C ASP A 284 -14.54 3.68 18.21
N SER A 285 -13.21 3.79 18.25
CA SER A 285 -12.42 5.02 18.12
C SER A 285 -11.08 4.71 17.46
N PRO A 286 -10.42 5.69 16.82
CA PRO A 286 -9.06 5.51 16.31
C PRO A 286 -8.07 5.24 17.45
N THR A 287 -6.98 4.53 17.13
CA THR A 287 -5.89 4.20 18.06
C THR A 287 -4.50 4.57 17.51
N CYS A 288 -4.46 5.40 16.47
CA CYS A 288 -3.26 6.00 15.91
C CYS A 288 -2.93 7.34 16.56
#